data_AF-A0A852UXG5-F1
#
_entry.id   AF-A0A852UXG5-F1
#
_cell.length_a   1.000
_cell.length_b   1.000
_cell.length_c   1.000
_cell.angle_alpha   90.00
_cell.angle_beta   90.00
_cell.angle_gamma   90.00
#
_symmetry.space_group_name_H-M   'P 1'
#
loop_
_entity.id
_entity.type
_entity.pdbx_description
1 polymer ?
#
loop_
_entity_poly.entity_id
_entity_poly.type
_entity_poly.pdbx_seq_one_letter_code
_entity_poly.pdbx_strand_id
1 'polypeptide(L)'
;MRTTSPLLHGMRATETITPPHTAAELAALLELLRAQRPRIGTVTIGHSRDAVSAAAAAAFADAWEGEILAVVDWPEEAASWLRPARRFTAGHPDAWVVAGIPLGWAQMSRRLRHSTGWRPTRTFGFASVTRSAALAGPGTLRGLRGAAFDGGTWEIGPGLITFFPPRTGRGPSPDDRAVTAYGPYGDRFRGAGATEAWAPGRGRR
;
A
#
# COMPACT_ATOMS: atom_id res chain seq x y z
N MET A 1 -37.75 23.10 -26.16
CA MET A 1 -37.23 21.89 -26.82
C MET A 1 -36.04 21.40 -25.99
N ARG A 2 -36.24 20.38 -25.14
CA ARG A 2 -35.20 19.85 -24.24
C ARG A 2 -34.54 18.66 -24.95
N THR A 3 -33.30 18.79 -25.34
CA THR A 3 -32.49 17.67 -25.82
C THR A 3 -31.72 17.10 -24.63
N THR A 4 -32.38 16.16 -23.94
CA THR A 4 -31.76 15.29 -22.95
C THR A 4 -30.82 14.36 -23.71
N SER A 5 -29.51 14.59 -23.65
CA SER A 5 -28.51 13.75 -24.32
C SER A 5 -28.20 12.53 -23.44
N PRO A 6 -28.49 11.29 -23.88
CA PRO A 6 -28.38 10.11 -23.04
C PRO A 6 -27.05 9.38 -23.30
N LEU A 7 -25.97 9.73 -22.58
CA LEU A 7 -24.74 8.92 -22.52
C LEU A 7 -24.01 9.00 -21.16
N LEU A 8 -24.75 9.14 -20.05
CA LEU A 8 -24.21 9.01 -18.68
C LEU A 8 -24.97 7.93 -17.88
N HIS A 9 -25.15 6.75 -18.47
CA HIS A 9 -25.71 5.58 -17.78
C HIS A 9 -24.88 4.30 -17.92
N GLY A 10 -23.64 4.41 -18.41
CA GLY A 10 -22.80 3.24 -18.76
C GLY A 10 -21.55 3.03 -17.91
N MET A 11 -21.25 3.91 -16.95
CA MET A 11 -20.28 3.63 -15.89
C MET A 11 -21.07 3.54 -14.59
N ARG A 12 -21.74 2.40 -14.36
CA ARG A 12 -21.86 1.94 -12.98
C ARG A 12 -20.42 1.92 -12.47
N ALA A 13 -20.16 2.69 -11.41
CA ALA A 13 -19.01 2.45 -10.58
C ALA A 13 -18.96 0.94 -10.34
N THR A 14 -18.03 0.24 -10.97
CA THR A 14 -17.46 -0.94 -10.36
C THR A 14 -16.76 -0.39 -9.13
N GLU A 15 -17.58 -0.18 -8.10
CA GLU A 15 -17.19 -0.01 -6.73
C GLU A 15 -16.13 -1.08 -6.52
N THR A 16 -14.87 -0.65 -6.52
CA THR A 16 -13.76 -1.58 -6.39
C THR A 16 -13.79 -1.94 -4.92
N ILE A 17 -14.65 -2.91 -4.58
CA ILE A 17 -14.82 -3.39 -3.22
C ILE A 17 -13.43 -3.88 -2.81
N THR A 18 -12.83 -3.15 -1.89
CA THR A 18 -11.59 -3.60 -1.26
C THR A 18 -11.96 -4.88 -0.52
N PRO A 19 -11.33 -6.02 -0.84
CA PRO A 19 -11.68 -7.27 -0.19
C PRO A 19 -11.34 -7.17 1.31
N PRO A 20 -12.08 -7.88 2.19
CA PRO A 20 -11.73 -7.99 3.60
C PRO A 20 -10.30 -8.45 3.80
N HIS A 21 -9.68 -7.99 4.90
CA HIS A 21 -8.36 -8.47 5.28
C HIS A 21 -8.41 -9.99 5.55
N THR A 22 -7.29 -10.68 5.31
CA THR A 22 -7.17 -12.10 5.61
C THR A 22 -6.44 -12.32 6.93
N ALA A 23 -6.62 -13.51 7.54
CA ALA A 23 -5.85 -13.90 8.72
C ALA A 23 -4.34 -13.98 8.41
N ALA A 24 -3.97 -14.43 7.20
CA ALA A 24 -2.57 -14.50 6.75
C ALA A 24 -1.94 -13.10 6.63
N GLU A 25 -2.68 -12.14 6.08
CA GLU A 25 -2.27 -10.74 6.00
C GLU A 25 -2.06 -10.13 7.40
N LEU A 26 -3.01 -10.32 8.32
CA LEU A 26 -2.90 -9.81 9.70
C LEU A 26 -1.69 -10.42 10.41
N ALA A 27 -1.50 -11.73 10.31
CA ALA A 27 -0.35 -12.43 10.90
C ALA A 27 0.97 -11.88 10.34
N ALA A 28 1.09 -11.75 9.02
CA ALA A 28 2.28 -11.21 8.37
C ALA A 28 2.56 -9.76 8.81
N LEU A 29 1.52 -8.93 8.95
CA LEU A 29 1.66 -7.55 9.39
C LEU A 29 2.21 -7.47 10.82
N LEU A 30 1.65 -8.25 11.74
CA LEU A 30 2.11 -8.32 13.14
C LEU A 30 3.57 -8.78 13.22
N GLU A 31 3.96 -9.80 12.46
CA GLU A 31 5.34 -10.26 12.40
C GLU A 31 6.28 -9.18 11.84
N LEU A 32 5.84 -8.44 10.83
CA LEU A 32 6.61 -7.34 10.24
C LEU A 32 6.90 -6.24 11.27
N LEU A 33 5.92 -5.91 12.14
CA LEU A 33 6.12 -4.97 13.24
C LEU A 33 6.99 -5.55 14.36
N ARG A 34 6.76 -6.81 14.77
CA ARG A 34 7.54 -7.49 15.82
C ARG A 34 9.02 -7.65 15.46
N ALA A 35 9.33 -7.81 14.18
CA ALA A 35 10.68 -7.93 13.68
C ALA A 35 11.48 -6.61 13.71
N GLN A 36 10.83 -5.46 13.95
CA GLN A 36 11.52 -4.17 13.92
C GLN A 36 12.50 -3.97 15.07
N ARG A 37 13.59 -3.30 14.76
CA ARG A 37 14.63 -2.88 15.71
C ARG A 37 14.85 -1.36 15.57
N PRO A 38 14.75 -0.57 16.65
CA PRO A 38 14.33 -0.96 18.01
C PRO A 38 12.89 -1.50 18.06
N ARG A 39 12.55 -2.22 19.14
CA ARG A 39 11.21 -2.81 19.31
C ARG A 39 10.17 -1.69 19.30
N ILE A 40 9.09 -1.88 18.53
CA ILE A 40 7.92 -1.00 18.53
C ILE A 40 7.13 -1.27 19.81
N GLY A 41 6.99 -0.27 20.68
CA GLY A 41 6.17 -0.33 21.90
C GLY A 41 4.83 0.38 21.73
N THR A 42 4.78 1.47 20.95
CA THR A 42 3.60 2.31 20.76
C THR A 42 3.18 2.41 19.29
N VAL A 43 1.89 2.32 19.01
CA VAL A 43 1.33 2.46 17.66
C VAL A 43 0.19 3.44 17.61
N THR A 44 -0.02 4.06 16.44
CA THR A 44 -1.28 4.71 16.10
C THR A 44 -1.87 4.03 14.87
N ILE A 45 -3.16 3.70 14.95
CA ILE A 45 -3.89 3.01 13.88
C ILE A 45 -4.73 4.05 13.13
N GLY A 46 -4.70 3.99 11.80
CA GLY A 46 -5.42 4.88 10.93
C GLY A 46 -6.27 4.09 9.96
N HIS A 47 -7.52 4.50 9.75
CA HIS A 47 -8.36 3.86 8.75
C HIS A 47 -9.36 4.74 8.01
N SER A 48 -9.72 4.32 6.80
CA SER A 48 -10.91 4.80 6.08
C SER A 48 -12.18 4.42 6.83
N ARG A 49 -13.27 5.15 6.62
CA ARG A 49 -14.55 4.94 7.36
C ARG A 49 -15.37 3.75 6.87
N ASP A 50 -14.99 3.15 5.76
CA ASP A 50 -15.67 1.97 5.23
C ASP A 50 -15.52 0.77 6.19
N ALA A 51 -16.51 -0.14 6.13
CA ALA A 51 -16.59 -1.27 7.04
C ALA A 51 -15.39 -2.22 6.94
N VAL A 52 -14.78 -2.36 5.75
CA VAL A 52 -13.65 -3.27 5.53
C VAL A 52 -12.40 -2.73 6.20
N SER A 53 -12.11 -1.43 6.01
CA SER A 53 -10.98 -0.76 6.66
C SER A 53 -11.13 -0.70 8.18
N ALA A 54 -12.36 -0.43 8.67
CA ALA A 54 -12.66 -0.45 10.09
C ALA A 54 -12.46 -1.84 10.71
N ALA A 55 -12.90 -2.91 10.03
CA ALA A 55 -12.71 -4.29 10.49
C ALA A 55 -11.24 -4.69 10.53
N ALA A 56 -10.43 -4.27 9.54
CA ALA A 56 -8.98 -4.51 9.55
C ALA A 56 -8.26 -3.78 10.69
N ALA A 57 -8.63 -2.52 10.92
CA ALA A 57 -8.10 -1.74 12.04
C ALA A 57 -8.46 -2.35 13.40
N ALA A 58 -9.70 -2.82 13.58
CA ALA A 58 -10.15 -3.50 14.78
C ALA A 58 -9.38 -4.81 15.00
N ALA A 59 -9.26 -5.65 13.96
CA ALA A 59 -8.53 -6.92 14.08
C ALA A 59 -7.04 -6.73 14.43
N PHE A 60 -6.39 -5.67 13.90
CA PHE A 60 -5.05 -5.32 14.34
C PHE A 60 -5.03 -4.84 15.79
N ALA A 61 -5.97 -3.98 16.19
CA ALA A 61 -6.04 -3.45 17.55
C ALA A 61 -6.21 -4.57 18.58
N ASP A 62 -7.06 -5.57 18.30
CA ASP A 62 -7.31 -6.72 19.17
C ASP A 62 -6.08 -7.63 19.31
N ALA A 63 -5.23 -7.71 18.28
CA ALA A 63 -4.08 -8.60 18.25
C ALA A 63 -2.76 -7.94 18.70
N TRP A 64 -2.72 -6.61 18.83
CA TRP A 64 -1.50 -5.89 19.18
C TRP A 64 -1.23 -5.92 20.69
N GLU A 65 -0.05 -6.42 21.08
CA GLU A 65 0.35 -6.55 22.49
C GLU A 65 0.98 -5.27 23.08
N GLY A 66 1.27 -4.27 22.25
CA GLY A 66 1.84 -2.99 22.69
C GLY A 66 0.76 -1.94 22.95
N GLU A 67 1.20 -0.71 23.21
CA GLU A 67 0.28 0.40 23.48
C GLU A 67 -0.28 0.99 22.17
N ILE A 68 -1.59 1.22 22.12
CA ILE A 68 -2.26 1.93 21.02
C ILE A 68 -2.56 3.35 21.51
N LEU A 69 -1.84 4.34 20.98
CA LEU A 69 -2.01 5.74 21.39
C LEU A 69 -3.32 6.34 20.85
N ALA A 70 -3.73 5.91 19.66
CA ALA A 70 -4.98 6.33 19.05
C ALA A 70 -5.41 5.38 17.92
N VAL A 71 -6.73 5.32 17.73
CA VAL A 71 -7.37 4.86 16.48
C VAL A 71 -8.01 6.08 15.82
N VAL A 72 -7.64 6.35 14.56
CA VAL A 72 -8.04 7.54 13.82
C VAL A 72 -8.74 7.14 12.53
N ASP A 73 -10.02 7.48 12.42
CA ASP A 73 -10.76 7.38 11.18
C ASP A 73 -10.61 8.65 10.32
N TRP A 74 -10.78 8.51 9.01
CA TRP A 74 -11.00 9.64 8.10
C TRP A 74 -12.08 9.31 7.07
N PRO A 75 -12.88 10.30 6.63
CA PRO A 75 -13.74 10.13 5.47
C PRO A 75 -12.90 10.10 4.18
N GLU A 76 -13.42 9.50 3.12
CA GLU A 76 -12.69 9.45 1.84
C GLU A 76 -12.63 10.81 1.14
N GLU A 77 -13.60 11.67 1.45
CA GLU A 77 -13.65 13.06 1.05
C GLU A 77 -13.70 13.93 2.31
N ALA A 78 -12.64 14.70 2.54
CA ALA A 78 -12.58 15.64 3.65
C ALA A 78 -12.40 17.06 3.13
N ALA A 79 -13.22 18.00 3.62
CA ALA A 79 -12.99 19.43 3.40
C ALA A 79 -11.64 19.89 3.99
N SER A 80 -11.13 19.17 5.01
CA SER A 80 -9.80 19.37 5.55
C SER A 80 -9.22 18.08 6.13
N TRP A 81 -8.02 17.75 5.67
CA TRP A 81 -7.22 16.62 6.15
C TRP A 81 -6.34 16.96 7.37
N LEU A 82 -6.29 18.23 7.80
CA LEU A 82 -5.33 18.65 8.85
C LEU A 82 -5.65 18.04 10.21
N ARG A 83 -6.93 18.06 10.59
CA ARG A 83 -7.40 17.54 11.88
C ARG A 83 -7.07 16.05 12.03
N PRO A 84 -7.46 15.16 11.09
CA PRO A 84 -7.06 13.76 11.20
C PRO A 84 -5.53 13.60 11.14
N ALA A 85 -4.80 14.36 10.29
CA ALA A 85 -3.35 14.25 10.20
C ALA A 85 -2.63 14.58 11.53
N ARG A 86 -3.08 15.63 12.23
CA ARG A 86 -2.55 15.98 13.57
C ARG A 86 -2.87 14.89 14.58
N ARG A 87 -4.10 14.38 14.62
CA ARG A 87 -4.48 13.29 15.53
C ARG A 87 -3.66 12.03 15.27
N PHE A 88 -3.43 11.70 14.00
CA PHE A 88 -2.67 10.53 13.58
C PHE A 88 -1.18 10.59 13.98
N THR A 89 -0.63 11.79 14.19
CA THR A 89 0.78 11.98 14.57
C THR A 89 1.00 12.44 16.00
N ALA A 90 -0.09 12.66 16.75
CA ALA A 90 -0.03 13.02 18.16
C ALA A 90 0.62 11.90 18.99
N GLY A 91 1.33 12.28 20.06
CA GLY A 91 2.00 11.32 20.94
C GLY A 91 3.29 10.70 20.37
N HIS A 92 3.66 10.98 19.12
CA HIS A 92 4.88 10.47 18.48
C HIS A 92 5.04 8.94 18.60
N PRO A 93 4.09 8.13 18.08
CA PRO A 93 4.15 6.68 18.21
C PRO A 93 5.42 6.10 17.59
N ASP A 94 5.81 4.91 18.03
CA ASP A 94 6.92 4.15 17.46
C ASP A 94 6.66 3.80 15.99
N ALA A 95 5.40 3.51 15.67
CA ALA A 95 4.94 3.17 14.33
C ALA A 95 3.50 3.60 14.06
N TRP A 96 3.17 3.65 12.76
CA TRP A 96 1.81 3.86 12.27
C TRP A 96 1.30 2.62 11.55
N VAL A 97 0.05 2.25 11.76
CA VAL A 97 -0.61 1.14 11.05
C VAL A 97 -1.79 1.68 10.26
N VAL A 98 -1.94 1.28 9.00
CA VAL A 98 -2.96 1.84 8.10
C VAL A 98 -3.73 0.78 7.32
N ALA A 99 -5.06 0.91 7.35
CA ALA A 99 -5.99 0.18 6.49
C ALA A 99 -6.91 1.19 5.83
N GLY A 100 -7.07 1.18 4.51
CA GLY A 100 -7.88 2.24 3.91
C GLY A 100 -8.10 2.11 2.42
N ILE A 101 -9.08 2.86 1.95
CA ILE A 101 -9.34 3.03 0.53
C ILE A 101 -8.17 3.82 -0.09
N PRO A 102 -7.64 3.39 -1.26
CA PRO A 102 -6.45 3.99 -1.83
C PRO A 102 -6.48 5.51 -2.02
N LEU A 103 -7.64 6.04 -2.43
CA LEU A 103 -7.80 7.48 -2.66
C LEU A 103 -7.73 8.27 -1.34
N GLY A 104 -8.45 7.83 -0.31
CA GLY A 104 -8.44 8.47 1.01
C GLY A 104 -7.05 8.48 1.62
N TRP A 105 -6.36 7.34 1.60
CA TRP A 105 -4.98 7.25 2.09
C TRP A 105 -4.00 8.12 1.29
N ALA A 106 -4.15 8.22 -0.04
CA ALA A 106 -3.33 9.10 -0.87
C ALA A 106 -3.52 10.59 -0.52
N GLN A 107 -4.73 11.02 -0.19
CA GLN A 107 -5.00 12.40 0.24
C GLN A 107 -4.46 12.66 1.65
N MET A 108 -4.75 11.75 2.58
CA MET A 108 -4.28 11.81 3.96
C MET A 108 -2.74 11.82 4.04
N SER A 109 -2.05 10.94 3.31
CA SER A 109 -0.59 10.86 3.29
C SER A 109 0.09 12.09 2.68
N ARG A 110 -0.48 12.69 1.63
CA ARG A 110 -0.03 13.99 1.13
C ARG A 110 -0.13 15.07 2.21
N ARG A 111 -1.23 15.09 2.95
CA ARG A 111 -1.39 16.04 4.06
C ARG A 111 -0.40 15.80 5.18
N LEU A 112 -0.22 14.54 5.58
CA LEU A 112 0.75 14.13 6.59
C LEU A 112 2.16 14.61 6.21
N ARG A 113 2.60 14.36 4.97
CA ARG A 113 3.91 14.85 4.48
C ARG A 113 4.07 16.35 4.57
N HIS A 114 3.02 17.09 4.27
CA HIS A 114 3.09 18.54 4.20
C HIS A 114 3.02 19.22 5.58
N SER A 115 2.31 18.63 6.54
CA SER A 115 1.91 19.35 7.77
C SER A 115 2.33 18.69 9.08
N THR A 116 3.02 17.54 9.07
CA THR A 116 3.40 16.82 10.30
C THR A 116 4.78 16.18 10.18
N GLY A 117 5.29 15.64 11.30
CA GLY A 117 6.52 14.84 11.34
C GLY A 117 6.36 13.39 10.87
N TRP A 118 5.29 13.07 10.12
CA TRP A 118 4.99 11.71 9.70
C TRP A 118 6.08 11.12 8.79
N ARG A 119 6.44 9.86 9.06
CA ARG A 119 7.49 9.12 8.33
C ARG A 119 6.91 7.83 7.75
N PRO A 120 6.81 7.68 6.41
CA PRO A 120 6.32 6.44 5.81
C PRO A 120 7.22 5.25 6.11
N THR A 121 8.52 5.46 6.33
CA THR A 121 9.46 4.40 6.76
C THR A 121 9.11 3.77 8.12
N ARG A 122 8.23 4.41 8.90
CA ARG A 122 7.67 3.90 10.17
C ARG A 122 6.20 3.53 10.05
N THR A 123 5.68 3.46 8.82
CA THR A 123 4.27 3.16 8.53
C THR A 123 4.13 1.79 7.91
N PHE A 124 3.19 1.02 8.44
CA PHE A 124 2.90 -0.36 8.08
C PHE A 124 1.46 -0.46 7.57
N GLY A 125 1.25 -1.05 6.40
CA GLY A 125 -0.04 -1.07 5.74
C GLY A 125 -0.63 -2.47 5.55
N PHE A 126 -1.96 -2.53 5.53
CA PHE A 126 -2.68 -3.62 4.89
C PHE A 126 -2.56 -3.53 3.36
N ALA A 127 -2.80 -4.62 2.66
CA ALA A 127 -2.79 -4.72 1.20
C ALA A 127 -3.71 -3.68 0.55
N SER A 128 -4.79 -3.29 1.22
CA SER A 128 -5.74 -2.25 0.80
C SER A 128 -5.07 -0.94 0.41
N VAL A 129 -4.02 -0.52 1.12
CA VAL A 129 -3.38 0.78 0.88
C VAL A 129 -2.30 0.77 -0.20
N THR A 130 -1.90 -0.40 -0.70
CA THR A 130 -0.79 -0.53 -1.69
C THR A 130 -1.03 0.32 -2.95
N ARG A 131 -2.27 0.32 -3.47
CA ARG A 131 -2.65 1.06 -4.68
C ARG A 131 -2.55 2.58 -4.52
N SER A 132 -2.45 3.08 -3.29
CA SER A 132 -2.28 4.52 -3.02
C SER A 132 -0.95 5.07 -3.53
N ALA A 133 0.05 4.20 -3.76
CA ALA A 133 1.35 4.59 -4.31
C ALA A 133 1.25 5.34 -5.65
N ALA A 134 0.30 4.93 -6.50
CA ALA A 134 0.03 5.58 -7.78
C ALA A 134 -0.66 6.95 -7.63
N LEU A 135 -1.34 7.20 -6.51
CA LEU A 135 -2.22 8.35 -6.31
C LEU A 135 -1.59 9.44 -5.43
N ALA A 136 -0.68 9.08 -4.54
CA ALA A 136 -0.12 9.97 -3.53
C ALA A 136 0.94 10.95 -4.07
N GLY A 137 1.38 10.75 -5.32
CA GLY A 137 2.48 11.50 -5.95
C GLY A 137 3.87 10.91 -5.63
N PRO A 138 4.89 11.25 -6.44
CA PRO A 138 6.22 10.67 -6.34
C PRO A 138 6.85 10.87 -4.96
N GLY A 139 7.38 9.80 -4.36
CA GLY A 139 8.13 9.84 -3.10
C GLY A 139 7.29 10.02 -1.83
N THR A 140 6.00 10.38 -1.93
CA THR A 140 5.11 10.60 -0.78
C THR A 140 5.09 9.40 0.16
N LEU A 141 4.96 8.18 -0.40
CA LEU A 141 4.87 6.93 0.35
C LEU A 141 6.17 6.12 0.38
N ARG A 142 7.30 6.69 -0.06
CA ARG A 142 8.57 5.95 -0.12
C ARG A 142 8.97 5.41 1.26
N GLY A 143 9.24 4.11 1.31
CA GLY A 143 9.58 3.36 2.51
C GLY A 143 8.40 2.83 3.32
N LEU A 144 7.16 3.14 2.92
CA LEU A 144 5.97 2.49 3.47
C LEU A 144 5.97 1.02 3.03
N ARG A 145 5.69 0.13 3.98
CA ARG A 145 5.70 -1.32 3.78
C ARG A 145 4.51 -1.96 4.45
N GLY A 146 4.24 -3.23 4.20
CA GLY A 146 3.05 -3.87 4.74
C GLY A 146 2.90 -5.33 4.37
N ALA A 147 1.73 -5.88 4.68
CA ALA A 147 1.37 -7.26 4.38
C ALA A 147 0.45 -7.37 3.15
N ALA A 148 0.64 -8.42 2.36
CA ALA A 148 -0.21 -8.77 1.24
C ALA A 148 -1.27 -9.80 1.66
N PHE A 149 -2.35 -9.94 0.87
CA PHE A 149 -3.49 -10.82 1.17
C PHE A 149 -3.11 -12.31 1.33
N ASP A 150 -2.03 -12.74 0.70
CA ASP A 150 -1.49 -14.10 0.72
C ASP A 150 -0.57 -14.36 1.93
N GLY A 151 -0.34 -13.38 2.80
CA GLY A 151 0.63 -13.44 3.89
C GLY A 151 2.07 -13.09 3.47
N GLY A 152 2.27 -12.64 2.23
CA GLY A 152 3.50 -12.00 1.80
C GLY A 152 3.65 -10.60 2.38
N THR A 153 4.72 -9.92 2.02
CA THR A 153 4.93 -8.51 2.41
C THR A 153 5.25 -7.66 1.19
N TRP A 154 5.14 -6.35 1.32
CA TRP A 154 5.45 -5.41 0.26
C TRP A 154 6.15 -4.17 0.79
N GLU A 155 6.94 -3.51 -0.06
CA GLU A 155 7.59 -2.23 0.24
C GLU A 155 7.52 -1.29 -0.96
N ILE A 156 7.24 -0.01 -0.69
CA ILE A 156 7.22 1.06 -1.69
C ILE A 156 8.62 1.67 -1.82
N GLY A 157 9.30 1.32 -2.92
CA GLY A 157 10.61 1.85 -3.29
C GLY A 157 10.54 3.10 -4.18
N PRO A 158 11.66 3.50 -4.79
CA PRO A 158 11.70 4.55 -5.80
C PRO A 158 10.98 4.11 -7.09
N GLY A 159 9.72 4.50 -7.24
CA GLY A 159 8.93 4.29 -8.48
C GLY A 159 8.38 2.87 -8.69
N LEU A 160 8.62 1.95 -7.76
CA LEU A 160 8.14 0.56 -7.83
C LEU A 160 7.65 0.06 -6.47
N ILE A 161 6.84 -0.99 -6.50
CA ILE A 161 6.43 -1.76 -5.32
C ILE A 161 7.08 -3.15 -5.43
N THR A 162 7.86 -3.52 -4.42
CA THR A 162 8.46 -4.85 -4.32
C THR A 162 7.58 -5.73 -3.45
N PHE A 163 7.14 -6.88 -3.97
CA PHE A 163 6.44 -7.90 -3.20
C PHE A 163 7.40 -9.03 -2.82
N PHE A 164 7.34 -9.47 -1.57
CA PHE A 164 8.08 -10.59 -1.04
C PHE A 164 7.09 -11.71 -0.71
N PRO A 165 7.33 -12.94 -1.20
CA PRO A 165 6.43 -14.05 -0.96
C PRO A 165 6.31 -14.36 0.55
N PRO A 166 5.22 -15.02 0.98
CA PRO A 166 5.11 -15.54 2.32
C PRO A 166 6.32 -16.43 2.62
N ARG A 167 6.89 -16.31 3.82
CA ARG A 167 7.95 -17.23 4.25
C ARG A 167 7.32 -18.60 4.47
N THR A 168 7.24 -19.42 3.44
CA THR A 168 6.82 -20.81 3.61
C THR A 168 7.86 -21.51 4.47
N GLY A 169 7.44 -22.32 5.44
CA GLY A 169 8.34 -23.11 6.29
C GLY A 169 9.11 -24.22 5.54
N ARG A 170 9.12 -24.18 4.20
CA ARG A 170 9.88 -25.06 3.32
C ARG A 170 11.07 -24.26 2.80
N GLY A 171 12.27 -24.83 2.88
CA GLY A 171 13.52 -24.14 2.51
C GLY A 171 13.45 -23.45 1.13
N PRO A 172 14.29 -22.43 0.89
CA PRO A 172 14.12 -21.49 -0.21
C PRO A 172 14.04 -22.22 -1.55
N SER A 173 12.92 -22.03 -2.26
CA SER A 173 12.81 -22.43 -3.67
C SER A 173 13.53 -21.38 -4.53
N PRO A 174 14.22 -21.76 -5.63
CA PRO A 174 14.79 -20.81 -6.58
C PRO A 174 13.77 -19.80 -7.17
N ASP A 175 12.48 -20.11 -7.02
CA ASP A 175 11.35 -19.32 -7.49
C ASP A 175 10.76 -18.35 -6.45
N ASP A 176 11.27 -18.30 -5.20
CA ASP A 176 10.86 -17.32 -4.16
C ASP A 176 11.35 -15.88 -4.44
N ARG A 177 11.51 -15.53 -5.72
CA ARG A 177 12.00 -14.21 -6.12
C ARG A 177 10.92 -13.17 -5.94
N ALA A 178 11.32 -12.04 -5.36
CA ALA A 178 10.46 -10.88 -5.20
C ALA A 178 9.80 -10.50 -6.55
N VAL A 179 8.47 -10.44 -6.58
CA VAL A 179 7.74 -9.98 -7.76
C VAL A 179 7.71 -8.45 -7.72
N THR A 180 8.33 -7.83 -8.72
CA THR A 180 8.30 -6.37 -8.88
C THR A 180 7.09 -6.00 -9.72
N ALA A 181 6.14 -5.26 -9.15
CA ALA A 181 5.08 -4.64 -9.93
C ALA A 181 5.53 -3.23 -10.32
N TYR A 182 5.67 -2.99 -11.63
CA TYR A 182 5.95 -1.66 -12.16
C TYR A 182 4.74 -0.74 -11.90
N GLY A 183 4.99 0.46 -11.40
CA GLY A 183 3.98 1.51 -11.30
C GLY A 183 3.41 1.90 -12.68
N PRO A 184 2.32 2.68 -12.74
CA PRO A 184 1.51 2.88 -13.95
C PRO A 184 2.14 3.75 -15.06
N TYR A 185 3.47 3.73 -15.22
CA TYR A 185 4.21 4.46 -16.27
C TYR A 185 5.04 3.54 -17.17
N GLY A 186 4.61 2.30 -17.36
CA GLY A 186 5.37 1.27 -18.08
C GLY A 186 4.65 0.66 -19.28
N ASP A 187 3.86 1.43 -20.05
CA ASP A 187 3.23 0.93 -21.26
C ASP A 187 3.58 1.80 -22.48
N ARG A 188 4.79 1.57 -23.01
CA ARG A 188 5.11 1.73 -24.43
C ARG A 188 6.18 0.73 -24.82
N PHE A 189 5.76 -0.26 -25.59
CA PHE A 189 6.43 -0.93 -26.72
C PHE A 189 6.14 -2.44 -26.71
N ARG A 190 5.03 -2.81 -27.33
CA ARG A 190 4.89 -4.10 -28.02
C ARG A 190 4.44 -3.84 -29.45
N GLY A 191 5.32 -4.16 -30.39
CA GLY A 191 5.11 -4.16 -31.84
C GLY A 191 6.44 -4.60 -32.47
N ALA A 192 6.62 -5.91 -32.69
CA ALA A 192 6.36 -6.60 -33.96
C ALA A 192 7.60 -6.56 -34.88
N GLY A 193 8.10 -7.74 -35.26
CA GLY A 193 9.16 -7.89 -36.25
C GLY A 193 9.99 -9.15 -36.05
N ALA A 194 9.69 -10.17 -36.85
CA ALA A 194 10.38 -11.44 -36.91
C ALA A 194 11.70 -11.35 -37.69
N THR A 195 12.44 -12.47 -37.68
CA THR A 195 13.52 -12.89 -38.59
C THR A 195 14.80 -12.05 -38.62
N GLU A 196 15.89 -12.58 -38.06
CA GLU A 196 16.96 -13.19 -38.87
C GLU A 196 17.97 -13.95 -37.99
N ALA A 197 18.43 -15.08 -38.52
CA ALA A 197 19.45 -15.94 -37.96
C ALA A 197 20.81 -15.67 -38.64
N TRP A 198 21.91 -15.78 -37.88
CA TRP A 198 23.31 -16.01 -38.32
C TRP A 198 24.03 -14.82 -39.02
N ALA A 199 25.31 -14.47 -38.85
CA ALA A 199 26.52 -15.15 -38.34
C ALA A 199 27.57 -14.11 -37.80
N PRO A 200 28.53 -14.50 -36.91
CA PRO A 200 29.69 -13.69 -36.61
C PRO A 200 30.84 -13.92 -37.62
N GLY A 201 31.39 -12.82 -38.14
CA GLY A 201 32.50 -12.82 -39.08
C GLY A 201 33.80 -13.38 -38.51
N ARG A 202 34.49 -14.19 -39.32
CA ARG A 202 35.94 -14.40 -39.19
C ARG A 202 36.65 -13.43 -40.11
N GLY A 203 37.53 -12.62 -39.53
CA GLY A 203 38.54 -11.89 -40.26
C GLY A 203 39.72 -11.64 -39.35
N ARG A 204 40.75 -12.49 -39.42
CA ARG A 204 42.17 -12.14 -39.23
C ARG A 204 43.06 -13.15 -39.97
N ARG A 205 43.78 -12.59 -40.94
CA ARG A 205 45.11 -12.94 -41.48
C ARG A 205 45.27 -14.25 -42.24
#